data_AF-A0A2M8L6Y6-F1
#
_entry.id   AF-A0A2M8L6Y6-F1
#
_cell.length_a   1.000
_cell.length_b   1.000
_cell.length_c   1.000
_cell.angle_alpha   90.00
_cell.angle_beta   90.00
_cell.angle_gamma   90.00
#
_symmetry.space_group_name_H-M   'P 1'
#
loop_
_entity.id
_entity.type
_entity.pdbx_description
1 polymer ?
#
loop_
_entity_poly.entity_id
_entity_poly.type
_entity_poly.pdbx_seq_one_letter_code
_entity_poly.pdbx_strand_id
1 'polypeptide(L)'
;MRFFLDECVHFLSALLIGLTVWALFGQWRLVLVSLSFGFLIDADHLFDYFHHFGLKRLVLKDFFEGKTYINASHKAYVPLHGWEYLILFWVLASLLPFPGVKWAATAAYWFHLSWDNFSYSHHPLFYSLIFRAINHFEFGRLMASK
;
A
#
# COMPACT_ATOMS: atom_id res chain seq x y z
N MET A 1 -10.52 -8.98 -11.41
CA MET A 1 -9.38 -9.71 -12.00
C MET A 1 -8.06 -8.91 -12.03
N ARG A 2 -8.04 -7.59 -11.78
CA ARG A 2 -6.77 -6.83 -11.62
C ARG A 2 -6.19 -6.93 -10.20
N PHE A 3 -7.01 -6.79 -9.15
CA PHE A 3 -6.56 -6.81 -7.75
C PHE A 3 -5.64 -7.98 -7.40
N PHE A 4 -6.06 -9.24 -7.63
CA PHE A 4 -5.21 -10.41 -7.38
C PHE A 4 -3.87 -10.40 -8.16
N LEU A 5 -3.85 -9.84 -9.38
CA LEU A 5 -2.61 -9.72 -10.14
C LEU A 5 -1.69 -8.66 -9.53
N ASP A 6 -2.26 -7.53 -9.08
CA ASP A 6 -1.51 -6.48 -8.41
C ASP A 6 -0.89 -7.00 -7.10
N GLU A 7 -1.66 -7.74 -6.29
CA GLU A 7 -1.18 -8.45 -5.10
C GLU A 7 -0.02 -9.41 -5.39
N CYS A 8 -0.07 -10.14 -6.50
CA CYS A 8 1.04 -10.98 -6.95
C CYS A 8 2.28 -10.15 -7.30
N VAL A 9 2.10 -8.99 -7.95
CA VAL A 9 3.21 -8.07 -8.26
C VAL A 9 3.80 -7.47 -6.99
N HIS A 10 2.98 -7.05 -6.03
CA HIS A 10 3.39 -6.56 -4.72
C HIS A 10 4.19 -7.63 -3.96
N PHE A 11 3.67 -8.85 -3.87
CA PHE A 11 4.37 -9.97 -3.23
C PHE A 11 5.72 -10.26 -3.89
N LEU A 12 5.74 -10.43 -5.21
CA LEU A 12 6.97 -10.79 -5.94
C LEU A 12 8.02 -9.68 -5.88
N SER A 13 7.61 -8.42 -6.07
CA SER A 13 8.53 -7.29 -6.00
C SER A 13 9.08 -7.08 -4.59
N ALA A 14 8.23 -7.15 -3.55
CA ALA A 14 8.65 -7.08 -2.16
C ALA A 14 9.61 -8.22 -1.79
N LEU A 15 9.35 -9.44 -2.28
CA LEU A 15 10.24 -10.59 -2.09
C LEU A 15 11.61 -10.35 -2.76
N LEU A 16 11.63 -9.91 -4.02
CA LEU A 16 12.87 -9.64 -4.76
C LEU A 16 13.70 -8.52 -4.10
N ILE A 17 13.05 -7.43 -3.68
CA ILE A 17 13.69 -6.33 -2.96
C ILE A 17 14.25 -6.85 -1.63
N GLY A 18 13.46 -7.60 -0.87
CA GLY A 18 13.87 -8.18 0.41
C GLY A 18 15.07 -9.11 0.27
N LEU A 19 15.08 -9.99 -0.73
CA LEU A 19 16.20 -10.89 -1.02
C LEU A 19 17.45 -10.12 -1.45
N THR A 20 17.29 -9.05 -2.24
CA THR A 20 18.40 -8.19 -2.67
C THR A 20 19.03 -7.46 -1.48
N VAL A 21 18.20 -6.84 -0.63
CA VAL A 21 18.67 -6.13 0.56
C VAL A 21 19.25 -7.12 1.57
N TRP A 22 18.67 -8.31 1.72
CA TRP A 22 19.27 -9.39 2.51
C TRP A 22 20.66 -9.77 2.01
N ALA A 23 20.86 -9.96 0.71
CA ALA A 23 22.17 -10.30 0.14
C ALA A 23 23.23 -9.22 0.41
N LEU A 24 22.83 -7.94 0.45
CA LEU A 24 23.74 -6.82 0.70
C LEU A 24 24.11 -6.64 2.19
N PHE A 25 23.19 -6.93 3.11
CA PHE A 25 23.34 -6.63 4.54
C PHE A 25 23.42 -7.87 5.45
N GLY A 26 23.25 -9.08 4.89
CA GLY A 26 23.43 -10.36 5.58
C GLY A 26 22.31 -10.76 6.57
N GLN A 27 21.23 -9.99 6.68
CA GLN A 27 20.15 -10.23 7.66
C GLN A 27 18.85 -10.71 6.99
N TRP A 28 18.47 -11.97 7.20
CA TRP A 28 17.27 -12.56 6.58
C TRP A 28 15.97 -11.86 6.99
N ARG A 29 15.94 -11.21 8.16
CA ARG A 29 14.79 -10.43 8.66
C ARG A 29 14.41 -9.29 7.71
N LEU A 30 15.32 -8.83 6.86
CA LEU A 30 15.06 -7.80 5.85
C LEU A 30 14.05 -8.26 4.80
N VAL A 31 13.95 -9.57 4.53
CA VAL A 31 12.89 -10.12 3.67
C VAL A 31 11.52 -9.91 4.30
N LEU A 32 11.39 -10.18 5.61
CA LEU A 32 10.14 -9.95 6.33
C LEU A 32 9.77 -8.46 6.37
N VAL A 33 10.76 -7.58 6.56
CA VAL A 33 10.54 -6.14 6.50
C VAL A 33 10.01 -5.74 5.13
N SER A 34 10.65 -6.16 4.03
CA SER A 34 10.16 -5.81 2.69
C SER A 34 8.76 -6.36 2.41
N LEU A 35 8.46 -7.61 2.78
CA LEU A 35 7.10 -8.16 2.65
C LEU A 35 6.07 -7.37 3.47
N SER A 36 6.44 -6.89 4.65
CA SER A 36 5.54 -6.11 5.50
C SER A 36 5.17 -4.76 4.88
N PHE A 37 6.14 -4.09 4.24
CA PHE A 37 5.97 -2.74 3.70
C PHE A 37 5.60 -2.69 2.21
N GLY A 38 5.83 -3.76 1.46
CA GLY A 38 5.54 -3.82 0.02
C GLY A 38 4.39 -4.75 -0.38
N PHE A 39 3.88 -5.57 0.55
CA PHE A 39 2.76 -6.49 0.28
C PHE A 39 1.71 -6.45 1.38
N LEU A 40 2.09 -6.64 2.65
CA LEU A 40 1.10 -6.64 3.75
C LEU A 40 0.47 -5.27 4.03
N ILE A 41 0.94 -4.21 3.38
CA ILE A 41 0.38 -2.87 3.53
C ILE A 41 -1.04 -2.77 2.97
N ASP A 42 -1.38 -3.60 1.97
CA ASP A 42 -2.73 -3.73 1.39
C ASP A 42 -3.76 -4.25 2.40
N ALA A 43 -3.33 -4.77 3.55
CA ALA A 43 -4.23 -5.05 4.65
C ALA A 43 -4.95 -3.78 5.14
N ASP A 44 -4.46 -2.58 4.83
CA ASP A 44 -5.14 -1.33 5.17
C ASP A 44 -6.48 -1.15 4.43
N HIS A 45 -6.68 -1.82 3.29
CA HIS A 45 -7.95 -1.87 2.58
C HIS A 45 -9.07 -2.50 3.42
N LEU A 46 -8.70 -3.29 4.45
CA LEU A 46 -9.67 -3.79 5.42
C LEU A 46 -10.36 -2.63 6.17
N PHE A 47 -9.70 -1.47 6.31
CA PHE A 47 -10.32 -0.27 6.87
C PHE A 47 -11.50 0.18 6.01
N ASP A 48 -11.31 0.36 4.71
CA ASP A 48 -12.38 0.73 3.76
C ASP A 48 -13.47 -0.33 3.69
N TYR A 49 -13.06 -1.61 3.68
CA TYR A 49 -13.99 -2.74 3.69
C TYR A 49 -14.89 -2.72 4.92
N PHE A 50 -14.32 -2.61 6.13
CA PHE A 50 -15.10 -2.58 7.37
C PHE A 50 -15.85 -1.27 7.58
N HIS A 51 -15.35 -0.15 7.05
CA HIS A 51 -16.10 1.09 7.01
C HIS A 51 -17.40 0.94 6.21
N HIS A 52 -17.37 0.20 5.09
CA HIS A 52 -18.54 -0.02 4.26
C HIS A 52 -19.46 -1.15 4.76
N PHE A 53 -18.91 -2.35 5.03
CA PHE A 53 -19.69 -3.54 5.37
C PHE A 53 -19.88 -3.77 6.88
N GLY A 54 -19.12 -3.08 7.72
CA GLY A 54 -19.10 -3.29 9.18
C GLY A 54 -18.28 -4.51 9.61
N LEU A 55 -17.90 -4.54 10.90
CA LEU A 55 -17.01 -5.58 11.47
C LEU A 55 -17.63 -6.99 11.56
N LYS A 56 -18.95 -7.11 11.40
CA LYS A 56 -19.67 -8.38 11.57
C LYS A 56 -19.71 -9.24 10.29
N ARG A 57 -19.24 -8.72 9.17
CA ARG A 57 -19.27 -9.40 7.87
C ARG A 57 -17.88 -9.39 7.28
N LEU A 58 -17.14 -10.49 7.41
CA LEU A 58 -15.89 -10.72 6.68
C LEU A 58 -16.12 -11.80 5.62
N VAL A 59 -16.32 -11.36 4.38
CA VAL A 59 -16.42 -12.23 3.21
C VAL A 59 -15.19 -11.98 2.36
N LEU A 60 -14.23 -12.91 2.38
CA LEU A 60 -12.94 -12.77 1.68
C LEU A 60 -13.10 -12.45 0.18
N LYS A 61 -14.11 -13.03 -0.46
CA LYS A 61 -14.42 -12.74 -1.86
C LYS A 61 -14.68 -11.24 -2.08
N ASP A 62 -15.47 -10.61 -1.19
CA ASP A 62 -15.83 -9.20 -1.29
C ASP A 62 -14.60 -8.29 -1.04
N PHE A 63 -13.63 -8.76 -0.23
CA PHE A 63 -12.36 -8.06 -0.01
C PHE A 63 -11.49 -8.04 -1.28
N PHE A 64 -11.25 -9.20 -1.89
CA PHE A 64 -10.46 -9.30 -3.13
C PHE A 64 -11.13 -8.65 -4.36
N GLU A 65 -12.40 -8.28 -4.25
CA GLU A 65 -13.10 -7.52 -5.30
C GLU A 65 -12.85 -6.02 -5.25
N GLY A 66 -12.28 -5.47 -4.16
CA GLY A 66 -11.66 -4.14 -4.03
C GLY A 66 -12.55 -2.93 -4.41
N LYS A 67 -12.81 -2.83 -5.70
CA LYS A 67 -13.71 -1.88 -6.36
C LYS A 67 -15.12 -1.88 -5.77
N THR A 68 -15.61 -3.02 -5.29
CA THR A 68 -17.00 -3.14 -4.83
C THR A 68 -17.29 -2.24 -3.62
N TYR A 69 -16.45 -2.25 -2.59
CA TYR A 69 -16.69 -1.44 -1.39
C TYR A 69 -16.26 0.03 -1.54
N ILE A 70 -15.22 0.32 -2.32
CA ILE A 70 -14.82 1.72 -2.61
C ILE A 70 -15.90 2.42 -3.45
N ASN A 71 -16.40 1.77 -4.50
CA ASN A 71 -17.47 2.34 -5.33
C ASN A 71 -18.77 2.49 -4.55
N ALA A 72 -19.11 1.54 -3.68
CA ALA A 72 -20.36 1.57 -2.92
C ALA A 72 -20.33 2.57 -1.74
N SER A 73 -19.16 2.79 -1.11
CA SER A 73 -19.00 3.81 -0.08
C SER A 73 -18.77 5.22 -0.64
N HIS A 74 -18.35 5.31 -1.91
CA HIS A 74 -17.85 6.54 -2.54
C HIS A 74 -16.64 7.16 -1.81
N LYS A 75 -15.93 6.37 -0.99
CA LYS A 75 -14.78 6.81 -0.20
C LYS A 75 -13.57 5.94 -0.45
N ALA A 76 -12.38 6.56 -0.41
CA ALA A 76 -11.09 5.86 -0.51
C ALA A 76 -10.14 6.34 0.60
N TYR A 77 -10.20 5.68 1.75
CA TYR A 77 -9.45 6.01 2.96
C TYR A 77 -8.04 5.43 2.99
N VAL A 78 -7.83 4.18 2.60
CA VAL A 78 -6.54 3.45 2.48
C VAL A 78 -5.41 4.13 3.25
N PRO A 79 -5.46 4.04 4.60
CA PRO A 79 -4.74 4.95 5.48
C PRO A 79 -3.24 4.77 5.48
N LEU A 80 -2.73 3.64 4.97
CA LEU A 80 -1.31 3.35 4.84
C LEU A 80 -0.78 3.62 3.43
N HIS A 81 -1.64 3.94 2.46
CA HIS A 81 -1.24 4.28 1.09
C HIS A 81 -0.98 5.79 0.90
N GLY A 82 0.10 6.28 1.52
CA GLY A 82 0.49 7.68 1.52
C GLY A 82 1.94 7.89 1.09
N TRP A 83 2.21 8.67 0.05
CA TRP A 83 3.58 9.05 -0.32
C TRP A 83 4.33 9.73 0.84
N GLU A 84 3.60 10.42 1.72
CA GLU A 84 4.11 11.03 2.94
C GLU A 84 4.81 10.02 3.87
N TYR A 85 4.34 8.77 3.88
CA TYR A 85 4.93 7.73 4.71
C TYR A 85 6.29 7.26 4.23
N LEU A 86 6.67 7.52 2.98
CA LEU A 86 8.00 7.14 2.49
C LEU A 86 9.10 7.84 3.30
N ILE A 87 8.93 9.14 3.58
CA ILE A 87 9.85 9.93 4.40
C ILE A 87 9.76 9.48 5.86
N LEU A 88 8.55 9.26 6.38
CA LEU A 88 8.36 8.81 7.76
C LEU A 88 9.05 7.47 8.01
N PHE A 89 8.82 6.47 7.15
CA PHE A 89 9.42 5.15 7.24
C PHE A 89 10.93 5.21 7.07
N TRP A 90 11.45 6.06 6.17
CA TRP A 90 12.89 6.26 6.04
C TRP A 90 13.52 6.75 7.34
N VAL A 91 12.94 7.78 7.96
CA VAL A 91 13.44 8.38 9.21
C VAL A 91 13.35 7.36 10.34
N LEU A 92 12.18 6.78 10.58
CA LEU A 92 11.98 5.82 11.67
C LEU A 92 12.88 4.59 11.53
N ALA A 93 13.02 4.04 10.33
CA ALA A 93 13.87 2.89 10.07
C ALA A 93 15.37 3.22 10.19
N SER A 94 15.77 4.47 9.95
CA SER A 94 17.15 4.93 10.14
C SER A 94 17.56 5.05 11.62
N LEU A 95 16.59 5.14 12.53
CA LEU A 95 16.83 5.13 13.98
C LEU A 95 17.05 3.73 14.54
N LEU A 96 16.75 2.68 13.76
CA LEU A 96 16.93 1.30 14.19
C LEU A 96 18.40 0.87 14.02
N PRO A 97 18.95 0.09 14.96
CA PRO A 97 20.36 -0.33 14.92
C PRO A 97 20.65 -1.43 13.89
N PHE A 98 19.67 -1.80 13.05
CA PHE A 98 19.76 -2.92 12.11
C PHE A 98 20.11 -2.42 10.70
N PRO A 99 21.32 -2.71 10.18
CA PRO A 99 21.70 -2.34 8.82
C PRO A 99 20.70 -2.86 7.78
N GLY A 100 20.33 -2.01 6.81
CA GLY A 100 19.48 -2.39 5.69
C GLY A 100 17.97 -2.22 5.91
N VAL A 101 17.48 -2.06 7.16
CA VAL A 101 16.03 -1.96 7.42
C VAL A 101 15.37 -0.80 6.70
N LYS A 102 16.01 0.38 6.69
CA LYS A 102 15.50 1.54 5.94
C LYS A 102 15.32 1.24 4.45
N TRP A 103 16.30 0.57 3.84
CA TRP A 103 16.25 0.21 2.43
C TRP A 103 15.18 -0.85 2.15
N ALA A 104 15.10 -1.89 2.99
CA ALA A 104 14.09 -2.93 2.87
C ALA A 104 12.66 -2.36 2.95
N ALA A 105 12.41 -1.49 3.92
CA ALA A 105 11.09 -0.88 4.13
C ALA A 105 10.74 0.11 3.02
N THR A 106 11.60 1.10 2.75
CA THR A 106 11.24 2.19 1.85
C THR A 106 11.30 1.82 0.38
N ALA A 107 12.21 0.92 -0.04
CA ALA A 107 12.25 0.49 -1.43
C ALA A 107 11.03 -0.38 -1.77
N ALA A 108 10.65 -1.30 -0.88
CA ALA A 108 9.45 -2.12 -1.05
C ALA A 108 8.19 -1.26 -1.07
N TYR A 109 8.06 -0.33 -0.11
CA TYR A 109 6.93 0.60 -0.05
C TYR A 109 6.84 1.53 -1.27
N TRP A 110 7.98 2.09 -1.70
CA TRP A 110 8.04 2.94 -2.89
C TRP A 110 7.63 2.19 -4.15
N PHE A 111 8.10 0.95 -4.33
CA PHE A 111 7.73 0.14 -5.48
C PHE A 111 6.24 -0.19 -5.47
N HIS A 112 5.71 -0.59 -4.32
CA HIS A 112 4.29 -0.86 -4.12
C HIS A 112 3.43 0.34 -4.54
N LEU A 113 3.66 1.54 -3.98
CA LEU A 113 2.91 2.74 -4.34
C LEU A 113 3.12 3.15 -5.80
N SER A 114 4.33 2.98 -6.34
CA SER A 114 4.62 3.30 -7.73
C SER A 114 3.78 2.41 -8.67
N TRP A 115 3.78 1.10 -8.41
CA TRP A 115 2.99 0.14 -9.19
C TRP A 115 1.52 0.55 -9.22
N ASP A 116 0.96 0.79 -8.05
CA ASP A 116 -0.42 1.23 -7.88
C ASP A 116 -0.73 2.51 -8.66
N ASN A 117 0.12 3.52 -8.50
CA ASN A 117 -0.06 4.82 -9.15
C ASN A 117 0.03 4.76 -10.68
N PHE A 118 0.71 3.75 -11.25
CA PHE A 118 0.79 3.51 -12.69
C PHE A 118 -0.31 2.56 -13.21
N SER A 119 -0.75 1.61 -12.39
CA SER A 119 -1.70 0.57 -12.78
C SER A 119 -3.13 1.09 -12.90
N TYR A 120 -3.47 2.16 -12.18
CA TYR A 120 -4.81 2.71 -12.11
C TYR A 120 -4.93 4.11 -12.72
N SER A 121 -6.08 4.37 -13.35
CA SER A 121 -6.39 5.69 -13.90
C SER A 121 -7.08 6.55 -12.82
N HIS A 122 -6.29 7.22 -12.01
CA HIS A 122 -6.74 8.19 -11.00
C HIS A 122 -5.91 9.48 -11.07
N HIS A 123 -6.24 10.47 -10.25
CA HIS A 123 -5.44 11.69 -10.14
C HIS A 123 -4.00 11.35 -9.70
N PRO A 124 -2.93 12.01 -10.19
CA PRO A 124 -1.55 11.69 -9.80
C PRO A 124 -1.25 11.82 -8.30
N LEU A 125 -2.06 12.61 -7.59
CA LEU A 125 -1.97 12.79 -6.14
C LEU A 125 -2.91 11.85 -5.36
N PHE A 126 -3.50 10.83 -5.99
CA PHE A 126 -4.44 9.92 -5.33
C PHE A 126 -3.85 9.35 -4.03
N TYR A 127 -2.60 8.88 -4.08
CA TYR A 127 -1.89 8.35 -2.91
C TYR A 127 -1.18 9.43 -2.06
N SER A 128 -1.57 10.69 -2.15
CA SER A 128 -1.24 11.68 -1.11
C SER A 128 -2.36 11.68 -0.07
N LEU A 129 -2.02 11.37 1.17
CA LEU A 129 -2.97 11.40 2.28
C LEU A 129 -3.52 12.82 2.48
N ILE A 130 -2.67 13.84 2.31
CA ILE A 130 -3.08 15.25 2.41
C ILE A 130 -4.08 15.60 1.32
N PHE A 131 -3.81 15.21 0.06
CA PHE A 131 -4.71 15.45 -1.05
C PHE A 131 -6.08 14.77 -0.85
N ARG A 132 -6.08 13.53 -0.36
CA ARG A 132 -7.32 12.81 -0.03
C ARG A 132 -8.08 13.48 1.10
N ALA A 133 -7.40 13.91 2.17
CA ALA A 133 -8.02 14.62 3.28
C ALA A 133 -8.66 15.96 2.85
N ILE A 134 -7.98 16.75 2.02
CA ILE A 134 -8.51 18.01 1.45
C ILE A 134 -9.77 17.75 0.62
N ASN A 135 -9.83 16.62 -0.09
CA ASN A 135 -10.99 16.21 -0.87
C ASN A 135 -12.00 15.37 -0.07
N HIS A 136 -11.89 15.33 1.26
CA HIS A 136 -12.77 14.57 2.15
C HIS A 136 -12.89 13.08 1.78
N PHE A 137 -11.82 12.51 1.20
CA PHE A 137 -11.71 11.13 0.73
C PHE A 137 -12.77 10.74 -0.33
N GLU A 138 -13.43 11.71 -0.98
CA GLU A 138 -14.47 11.50 -1.98
C GLU A 138 -13.91 10.85 -3.25
N PHE A 139 -14.17 9.56 -3.47
CA PHE A 139 -13.57 8.78 -4.55
C PHE A 139 -13.76 9.44 -5.93
N GLY A 140 -14.94 9.99 -6.20
CA GLY A 140 -15.24 10.69 -7.46
C GLY A 140 -14.36 11.91 -7.74
N ARG A 141 -13.85 12.59 -6.70
CA ARG A 141 -12.92 13.74 -6.83
C ARG A 141 -11.46 13.31 -6.96
N LEU A 142 -11.15 12.07 -6.58
CA LEU A 142 -9.81 11.51 -6.60
C LEU A 142 -9.49 10.79 -7.92
N MET A 143 -10.51 10.46 -8.70
CA MET A 143 -10.35 9.91 -10.04
C MET A 143 -9.93 11.01 -11.03
N ALA A 144 -9.16 10.65 -12.06
CA ALA A 144 -8.84 11.58 -13.12
C ALA A 144 -10.12 12.02 -13.83
N SER A 145 -10.31 13.32 -14.07
CA SER A 145 -11.39 13.80 -14.93
C SER A 145 -11.19 13.18 -16.30
N LYS A 146 -12.15 12.37 -16.75
CA LYS A 146 -12.23 11.96 -18.15
C LYS A 146 -12.63 13.16 -19.00
#